data_AF-A0A1K1SX67-F1
#
_entry.id   AF-A0A1K1SX67-F1
#
_cell.length_a   1.000
_cell.length_b   1.000
_cell.length_c   1.000
_cell.angle_alpha   90.00
_cell.angle_beta   90.00
_cell.angle_gamma   90.00
#
_symmetry.space_group_name_H-M   'P 1'
#
loop_
_entity.id
_entity.type
_entity.pdbx_description
1 polymer ?
#
loop_
_entity_poly.entity_id
_entity_poly.type
_entity_poly.pdbx_seq_one_letter_code
_entity_poly.pdbx_strand_id
1 'polypeptide(L)'
;MIRFRDRAAHGRNPLATLLPDADVEPALRGVTRRAGRVAAWLAVLASPVLTIAGLVVLQPAGAPPMRDGGAPAPSATPEGWAEMYVRSWLSATRDDLAGLETFYPQGAKPQRAIGTQVPIDTAVVSAVSPAAGVWSVVVVADVLVLQPDGQRAARLLCAQVAMAGTEGAYSATALPSPVACPRTGAAVALAYDEAGEPAGPIGQSVTGFLGAYLAGQGQLERFVSPGASLAPPQPAPFAAVQLVELRTHEKFEPGQAARPLDGTAVHVLVHAAAVDATGQSTPVDYTLTLVARAGRWEINRIDPAPLLAGR
;
A
#
# COMPACT_ATOMS: atom_id res chain seq x y z
N MET A 1 16.88 76.60 18.52
CA MET A 1 18.02 77.45 18.08
C MET A 1 18.60 76.83 16.81
N ILE A 2 18.33 77.47 15.67
CA ILE A 2 19.23 77.65 14.50
C ILE A 2 19.50 76.46 13.52
N ARG A 3 18.90 76.64 12.32
CA ARG A 3 19.34 76.41 10.91
C ARG A 3 19.60 74.99 10.36
N PHE A 4 18.93 74.56 9.28
CA PHE A 4 19.00 74.95 7.83
C PHE A 4 20.39 74.73 7.18
N ARG A 5 20.48 73.79 6.22
CA ARG A 5 20.77 74.11 4.80
C ARG A 5 20.70 72.90 3.84
N ASP A 6 19.90 73.11 2.79
CA ASP A 6 19.95 72.51 1.46
C ASP A 6 21.34 72.52 0.79
N ARG A 7 21.55 71.59 -0.16
CA ARG A 7 21.82 71.99 -1.57
C ARG A 7 21.62 70.86 -2.58
N ALA A 8 21.16 71.31 -3.75
CA ALA A 8 20.56 70.56 -4.84
C ALA A 8 21.51 70.23 -6.01
N ALA A 9 21.03 69.29 -6.84
CA ALA A 9 21.00 69.27 -8.31
C ALA A 9 22.29 69.27 -9.13
N HIS A 10 22.33 68.38 -10.14
CA HIS A 10 22.74 68.51 -11.56
C HIS A 10 22.32 67.17 -12.22
N GLY A 11 21.81 67.01 -13.44
CA GLY A 11 21.69 67.83 -14.63
C GLY A 11 21.57 66.86 -15.83
N ARG A 12 20.52 67.05 -16.63
CA ARG A 12 19.97 66.30 -17.80
C ARG A 12 20.90 65.93 -19.00
N ASN A 13 20.48 64.83 -19.70
CA ASN A 13 20.33 64.60 -21.17
C ASN A 13 21.57 64.33 -22.08
N PRO A 14 21.41 63.85 -23.36
CA PRO A 14 20.42 62.95 -24.01
C PRO A 14 21.03 61.93 -25.03
N LEU A 15 20.13 61.20 -25.71
CA LEU A 15 20.25 60.31 -26.89
C LEU A 15 21.13 60.79 -28.06
N ALA A 16 21.76 59.84 -28.77
CA ALA A 16 22.17 59.98 -30.18
C ALA A 16 22.02 58.65 -30.94
N THR A 17 21.05 58.65 -31.85
CA THR A 17 20.79 57.71 -32.96
C THR A 17 21.73 58.05 -34.13
N LEU A 18 22.19 57.09 -34.94
CA LEU A 18 22.51 57.29 -36.38
C LEU A 18 22.56 55.93 -37.12
N LEU A 19 21.99 55.96 -38.33
CA LEU A 19 21.63 54.87 -39.26
C LEU A 19 22.71 54.71 -40.40
N PRO A 20 22.51 53.90 -41.46
CA PRO A 20 23.51 53.10 -42.22
C PRO A 20 23.93 53.68 -43.60
N ASP A 21 24.84 52.97 -44.30
CA ASP A 21 25.15 53.01 -45.76
C ASP A 21 25.47 51.56 -46.22
N ALA A 22 24.89 50.94 -47.28
CA ALA A 22 24.96 51.18 -48.74
C ALA A 22 26.39 50.88 -49.29
N ASP A 23 26.73 50.11 -50.34
CA ASP A 23 26.14 49.58 -51.60
C ASP A 23 26.92 48.26 -51.97
N VAL A 24 26.59 47.42 -52.97
CA VAL A 24 26.85 47.56 -54.43
C VAL A 24 26.16 46.41 -55.19
N GLU A 25 25.65 46.74 -56.38
CA GLU A 25 24.82 45.94 -57.31
C GLU A 25 25.69 45.24 -58.42
N PRO A 26 25.15 44.77 -59.58
CA PRO A 26 24.99 43.37 -60.01
C PRO A 26 25.97 42.90 -61.12
N ALA A 27 25.94 41.61 -61.54
CA ALA A 27 25.88 41.17 -62.97
C ALA A 27 26.27 39.69 -63.26
N LEU A 28 25.64 39.19 -64.34
CA LEU A 28 26.11 38.21 -65.33
C LEU A 28 25.88 36.71 -65.13
N ARG A 29 24.80 36.28 -65.79
CA ARG A 29 24.54 34.95 -66.34
C ARG A 29 25.72 34.43 -67.18
N GLY A 30 26.00 33.14 -67.01
CA GLY A 30 26.21 32.23 -68.15
C GLY A 30 27.62 31.71 -68.38
N VAL A 31 27.98 30.60 -67.72
CA VAL A 31 28.82 29.56 -68.36
C VAL A 31 28.27 28.19 -67.95
N THR A 32 27.40 27.65 -68.79
CA THR A 32 27.00 26.25 -68.79
C THR A 32 28.13 25.39 -69.39
N ARG A 33 28.09 24.09 -69.07
CA ARG A 33 28.94 23.00 -69.59
C ARG A 33 30.28 22.76 -68.87
N ARG A 34 30.21 22.30 -67.61
CA ARG A 34 31.14 21.29 -67.05
C ARG A 34 30.73 20.72 -65.68
N ALA A 35 29.69 21.26 -65.03
CA ALA A 35 29.29 20.83 -63.69
C ALA A 35 28.36 19.59 -63.62
N GLY A 36 27.75 19.16 -64.73
CA GLY A 36 26.74 18.08 -64.71
C GLY A 36 27.28 16.68 -64.40
N ARG A 37 28.56 16.41 -64.68
CA ARG A 37 29.16 15.08 -64.44
C ARG A 37 29.64 14.86 -63.01
N VAL A 38 29.96 15.93 -62.27
CA VAL A 38 30.43 15.82 -60.88
C VAL A 38 29.26 15.64 -59.91
N ALA A 39 28.13 16.30 -60.17
CA ALA A 39 26.91 16.14 -59.36
C ALA A 39 26.33 14.71 -59.42
N ALA A 40 26.47 14.03 -60.56
CA ALA A 40 25.97 12.66 -60.73
C ALA A 40 26.75 11.61 -59.93
N TRP A 41 28.06 11.80 -59.71
CA TRP A 41 28.89 10.88 -58.91
C TRP A 41 28.70 11.06 -57.40
N LEU A 42 28.32 12.26 -56.93
CA LEU A 42 27.99 12.49 -55.52
C LEU A 42 26.66 11.85 -55.11
N ALA A 43 25.70 11.72 -56.02
CA ALA A 43 24.42 11.09 -55.74
C ALA A 43 24.51 9.56 -55.55
N VAL A 44 25.48 8.89 -56.20
CA VAL A 44 25.66 7.43 -56.09
C VAL A 44 26.43 7.04 -54.83
N LEU A 45 27.30 7.90 -54.30
CA LEU A 45 28.02 7.68 -53.04
C LEU A 45 27.23 8.05 -51.78
N ALA A 46 26.07 8.70 -51.90
CA ALA A 46 25.23 9.06 -50.75
C ALA A 46 24.30 7.91 -50.29
N SER A 47 24.09 6.88 -51.10
CA SER A 47 23.21 5.75 -50.78
C SER A 47 23.69 4.81 -49.66
N PRO A 48 25.00 4.52 -49.47
CA PRO A 48 25.45 3.68 -48.36
C PRO A 48 25.37 4.40 -47.00
N VAL A 49 25.53 5.73 -46.98
CA VAL A 49 25.53 6.51 -45.73
C VAL A 49 24.12 6.69 -45.18
N LEU A 50 23.13 6.86 -46.06
CA LEU A 50 21.72 6.95 -45.66
C LEU A 50 21.14 5.61 -45.19
N THR A 51 21.65 4.49 -45.66
CA THR A 51 21.22 3.16 -45.19
C THR A 51 21.78 2.81 -43.81
N ILE A 52 23.00 3.25 -43.49
CA ILE A 52 23.58 3.09 -42.13
C ILE A 52 22.87 4.03 -41.13
N ALA A 53 22.54 5.27 -41.52
CA ALA A 53 21.78 6.18 -40.66
C ALA A 53 20.35 5.69 -40.40
N GLY A 54 19.70 5.05 -41.38
CA GLY A 54 18.36 4.45 -41.23
C GLY A 54 18.30 3.26 -40.26
N LEU A 55 19.39 2.47 -40.16
CA LEU A 55 19.50 1.34 -39.23
C LEU A 55 19.71 1.75 -37.77
N VAL A 56 20.14 2.99 -37.50
CA VAL A 56 20.26 3.54 -36.14
C VAL A 56 18.91 4.06 -35.63
N VAL A 57 18.01 4.47 -36.51
CA VAL A 57 16.68 5.03 -36.14
C VAL A 57 15.62 3.94 -35.95
N LEU A 58 15.85 2.72 -36.47
CA LEU A 58 14.95 1.56 -36.35
C LEU A 58 15.47 0.52 -35.34
N GLN A 59 16.22 0.94 -34.32
CA GLN A 59 16.40 0.08 -33.16
C GLN A 59 15.02 -0.15 -32.53
N PRO A 60 14.55 -1.41 -32.37
CA PRO A 60 13.38 -1.65 -31.55
C PRO A 60 13.67 -1.01 -30.20
N ALA A 61 12.76 -0.16 -29.72
CA ALA A 61 12.84 0.37 -28.37
C ALA A 61 13.06 -0.84 -27.47
N GLY A 62 14.27 -0.93 -26.89
CA GLY A 62 14.59 -1.99 -25.95
C GLY A 62 13.45 -2.01 -24.96
N ALA A 63 12.93 -3.21 -24.67
CA ALA A 63 11.99 -3.36 -23.58
C ALA A 63 12.50 -2.51 -22.41
N PRO A 64 11.64 -1.69 -21.77
CA PRO A 64 12.08 -0.91 -20.62
C PRO A 64 12.87 -1.87 -19.73
N PRO A 65 14.07 -1.49 -19.25
CA PRO A 65 14.81 -2.36 -18.35
C PRO A 65 13.78 -2.77 -17.32
N MET A 66 13.53 -4.09 -17.26
CA MET A 66 12.74 -4.66 -16.19
C MET A 66 13.35 -4.00 -14.97
N ARG A 67 12.58 -3.16 -14.24
CA ARG A 67 13.09 -2.68 -12.96
C ARG A 67 13.55 -3.96 -12.31
N ASP A 68 14.86 -4.08 -12.05
CA ASP A 68 15.34 -5.08 -11.11
C ASP A 68 14.40 -4.88 -9.94
N GLY A 69 13.49 -5.84 -9.76
CA GLY A 69 12.47 -5.76 -8.72
C GLY A 69 13.28 -5.43 -7.48
N GLY A 70 13.09 -4.22 -6.96
CA GLY A 70 14.08 -3.56 -6.11
C GLY A 70 14.65 -4.60 -5.16
N ALA A 71 15.98 -4.74 -5.11
CA ALA A 71 16.67 -5.84 -4.44
C ALA A 71 15.82 -6.36 -3.29
N PRO A 72 15.40 -7.64 -3.30
CA PRO A 72 14.45 -8.15 -2.31
C PRO A 72 14.84 -7.57 -0.96
N ALA A 73 13.92 -6.85 -0.30
CA ALA A 73 14.16 -6.42 1.07
C ALA A 73 14.75 -7.62 1.80
N PRO A 74 15.90 -7.50 2.52
CA PRO A 74 16.64 -8.65 2.98
C PRO A 74 15.72 -9.55 3.81
N SER A 75 15.12 -10.55 3.16
CA SER A 75 14.28 -11.57 3.77
C SER A 75 15.24 -12.65 4.25
N ALA A 76 16.24 -12.23 5.04
CA ALA A 76 17.12 -13.11 5.79
C ALA A 76 16.50 -13.44 7.15
N THR A 77 15.17 -13.35 7.25
CA THR A 77 14.45 -13.63 8.47
C THR A 77 13.86 -15.04 8.33
N PRO A 78 14.10 -15.94 9.30
CA PRO A 78 13.84 -17.38 9.18
C PRO A 78 12.35 -17.77 9.28
N GLU A 79 11.44 -16.80 9.43
CA GLU A 79 10.03 -17.00 9.79
C GLU A 79 9.29 -17.85 8.76
N GLY A 80 9.41 -17.51 7.48
CA GLY A 80 8.75 -18.27 6.42
C GLY A 80 9.27 -19.71 6.31
N TRP A 81 10.56 -19.94 6.60
CA TRP A 81 11.12 -21.29 6.66
C TRP A 81 10.54 -22.07 7.85
N ALA A 82 10.42 -21.43 9.01
CA ALA A 82 9.84 -22.04 10.21
C ALA A 82 8.34 -22.37 10.02
N GLU A 83 7.56 -21.50 9.37
CA GLU A 83 6.16 -21.77 9.02
C GLU A 83 6.02 -23.01 8.14
N MET A 84 6.85 -23.11 7.09
CA MET A 84 6.84 -24.27 6.21
C MET A 84 7.27 -25.55 6.93
N TYR A 85 8.24 -25.47 7.85
CA TYR A 85 8.64 -26.62 8.65
C TYR A 85 7.51 -27.12 9.54
N VAL A 86 6.79 -26.21 10.22
CA VAL A 86 5.65 -26.56 11.07
C VAL A 86 4.50 -27.12 10.25
N ARG A 87 4.19 -26.53 9.09
CA ARG A 87 3.21 -27.09 8.15
C ARG A 87 3.59 -28.51 7.73
N SER A 88 4.84 -28.76 7.35
CA SER A 88 5.33 -30.10 6.99
C SER A 88 5.25 -31.10 8.14
N TRP A 89 5.59 -30.69 9.37
CA TRP A 89 5.48 -31.52 10.57
C TRP A 89 4.02 -31.88 10.93
N LEU A 90 3.09 -30.94 10.75
CA LEU A 90 1.66 -31.16 10.98
C LEU A 90 1.02 -32.03 9.89
N SER A 91 1.50 -31.92 8.64
CA SER A 91 1.05 -32.74 7.52
C SER A 91 1.66 -34.14 7.50
N ALA A 92 2.81 -34.35 8.14
CA ALA A 92 3.51 -35.64 8.13
C ALA A 92 2.66 -36.75 8.75
N THR A 93 2.68 -37.92 8.10
CA THR A 93 1.92 -39.12 8.49
C THR A 93 2.84 -40.33 8.54
N ARG A 94 2.34 -41.45 9.05
CA ARG A 94 3.10 -42.71 9.05
C ARG A 94 3.52 -43.19 7.65
N ASP A 95 2.74 -42.84 6.63
CA ASP A 95 2.87 -43.30 5.25
C ASP A 95 3.53 -42.24 4.34
N ASP A 96 3.62 -40.99 4.77
CA ASP A 96 4.22 -39.87 4.03
C ASP A 96 5.02 -38.93 4.96
N LEU A 97 6.34 -38.90 4.72
CA LEU A 97 7.33 -38.16 5.51
C LEU A 97 8.24 -37.26 4.69
N ALA A 98 8.19 -37.33 3.35
CA ALA A 98 9.18 -36.70 2.49
C ALA A 98 9.24 -35.17 2.69
N GLY A 99 8.09 -34.56 2.93
CA GLY A 99 7.99 -33.13 3.25
C GLY A 99 8.68 -32.76 4.57
N LEU A 100 8.63 -33.61 5.60
CA LEU A 100 9.29 -33.36 6.89
C LEU A 100 10.79 -33.63 6.82
N GLU A 101 11.21 -34.69 6.12
CA GLU A 101 12.61 -35.09 5.96
C GLU A 101 13.43 -33.99 5.25
N THR A 102 12.80 -33.19 4.40
CA THR A 102 13.44 -32.02 3.77
C THR A 102 13.98 -31.00 4.79
N PHE A 103 13.30 -30.86 5.93
CA PHE A 103 13.66 -29.89 6.96
C PHE A 103 14.46 -30.54 8.10
N TYR A 104 14.13 -31.78 8.45
CA TYR A 104 14.76 -32.51 9.54
C TYR A 104 14.86 -34.01 9.25
N PRO A 105 15.91 -34.47 8.53
CA PRO A 105 16.07 -35.87 8.13
C PRO A 105 16.19 -36.85 9.31
N GLN A 106 16.65 -36.37 10.47
CA GLN A 106 16.84 -37.18 11.67
C GLN A 106 15.56 -37.33 12.52
N GLY A 107 14.42 -36.82 12.03
CA GLY A 107 13.15 -36.86 12.73
C GLY A 107 12.59 -38.28 12.90
N ALA A 108 12.03 -38.56 14.07
CA ALA A 108 11.27 -39.78 14.27
C ALA A 108 10.02 -39.80 13.37
N LYS A 109 9.66 -40.98 12.86
CA LYS A 109 8.47 -41.16 12.02
C LYS A 109 7.19 -40.92 12.83
N PRO A 110 6.35 -39.90 12.55
CA PRO A 110 5.03 -39.78 13.14
C PRO A 110 4.21 -41.04 12.89
N GLN A 111 3.45 -41.48 13.91
CA GLN A 111 2.50 -42.60 13.78
C GLN A 111 1.10 -42.13 13.33
N ARG A 112 0.96 -40.84 13.02
CA ARG A 112 -0.31 -40.20 12.66
C ARG A 112 -0.89 -40.83 11.39
N ALA A 113 -2.18 -41.16 11.42
CA ALA A 113 -2.92 -41.61 10.24
C ALA A 113 -3.32 -40.42 9.34
N ILE A 114 -3.43 -40.67 8.04
CA ILE A 114 -3.80 -39.66 7.03
C ILE A 114 -5.16 -39.02 7.38
N GLY A 115 -5.24 -37.69 7.24
CA GLY A 115 -6.49 -36.93 7.38
C GLY A 115 -7.00 -36.76 8.82
N THR A 116 -6.26 -37.24 9.83
CA THR A 116 -6.59 -37.01 11.25
C THR A 116 -6.25 -35.61 11.72
N GLN A 117 -5.27 -34.98 11.06
CA GLN A 117 -4.82 -33.63 11.35
C GLN A 117 -4.43 -32.97 10.03
N VAL A 118 -5.02 -31.81 9.72
CA VAL A 118 -4.75 -31.09 8.48
C VAL A 118 -4.45 -29.62 8.83
N PRO A 119 -3.21 -29.15 8.64
CA PRO A 119 -2.91 -27.73 8.80
C PRO A 119 -3.61 -26.95 7.68
N ILE A 120 -4.31 -25.88 8.05
CA ILE A 120 -4.96 -24.96 7.13
C ILE A 120 -4.00 -23.80 6.86
N ASP A 121 -3.69 -23.05 7.90
CA ASP A 121 -2.82 -21.89 7.85
C ASP A 121 -1.75 -21.93 8.95
N THR A 122 -0.66 -21.21 8.72
CA THR A 122 0.44 -21.02 9.66
C THR A 122 0.86 -19.57 9.67
N ALA A 123 1.28 -19.05 10.83
CA ALA A 123 1.83 -17.70 10.97
C ALA A 123 2.86 -17.66 12.09
N VAL A 124 3.91 -16.85 11.94
CA VAL A 124 4.85 -16.59 13.04
C VAL A 124 4.23 -15.66 14.08
N VAL A 125 4.35 -16.08 15.34
CA VAL A 125 3.95 -15.31 16.54
C VAL A 125 5.14 -14.53 17.10
N SER A 126 6.32 -15.14 17.12
CA SER A 126 7.54 -14.51 17.62
C SER A 126 8.78 -15.18 17.04
N ALA A 127 9.84 -14.40 16.86
CA ALA A 127 11.15 -14.91 16.46
C ALA A 127 12.22 -14.25 17.35
N VAL A 128 13.14 -15.06 17.86
CA VAL A 128 14.30 -14.59 18.63
C VAL A 128 15.56 -15.29 18.15
N SER A 129 16.68 -14.59 18.17
CA SER A 129 18.00 -15.15 17.86
C SER A 129 18.85 -15.20 19.14
N PRO A 130 18.89 -16.34 19.85
CA PRO A 130 19.63 -16.45 21.11
C PRO A 130 21.15 -16.39 20.92
N ALA A 131 21.65 -16.71 19.72
CA ALA A 131 23.06 -16.64 19.34
C ALA A 131 23.16 -16.40 17.82
N ALA A 132 24.32 -15.90 17.36
CA ALA A 132 24.55 -15.64 15.94
C ALA A 132 24.31 -16.92 15.11
N GLY A 133 23.44 -16.82 14.09
CA GLY A 133 23.08 -17.95 13.24
C GLY A 133 22.19 -19.00 13.90
N VAL A 134 21.63 -18.74 15.08
CA VAL A 134 20.67 -19.61 15.77
C VAL A 134 19.37 -18.85 15.97
N TRP A 135 18.26 -19.55 15.79
CA TRP A 135 16.92 -18.98 15.87
C TRP A 135 15.97 -19.88 16.64
N SER A 136 15.08 -19.24 17.40
CA SER A 136 13.92 -19.84 18.02
C SER A 136 12.68 -19.07 17.56
N VAL A 137 11.80 -19.76 16.84
CA VAL A 137 10.58 -19.17 16.26
C VAL A 137 9.36 -19.87 16.81
N VAL A 138 8.37 -19.12 17.29
CA VAL A 138 7.06 -19.68 17.64
C VAL A 138 6.11 -19.46 16.48
N VAL A 139 5.57 -20.54 15.94
CA VAL A 139 4.59 -20.55 14.85
C VAL A 139 3.24 -20.97 15.42
N VAL A 140 2.18 -20.24 15.10
CA VAL A 140 0.80 -20.69 15.30
C VAL A 140 0.32 -21.36 14.01
N ALA A 141 -0.44 -22.44 14.15
CA ALA A 141 -1.11 -23.13 13.06
C ALA A 141 -2.58 -23.27 13.38
N ASP A 142 -3.44 -22.97 12.40
CA ASP A 142 -4.83 -23.44 12.43
C ASP A 142 -4.89 -24.85 11.84
N VAL A 143 -5.54 -25.75 12.55
CA VAL A 143 -5.50 -27.17 12.28
C VAL A 143 -6.90 -27.74 12.40
N LEU A 144 -7.36 -28.41 11.34
CA LEU A 144 -8.53 -29.27 11.42
C LEU A 144 -8.14 -30.62 11.99
N VAL A 145 -8.70 -30.94 13.16
CA VAL A 145 -8.47 -32.22 13.84
C VAL A 145 -9.72 -33.07 13.73
N LEU A 146 -9.56 -34.34 13.32
CA LEU A 146 -10.62 -35.34 13.35
C LEU A 146 -10.93 -35.72 14.79
N GLN A 147 -12.18 -35.55 15.18
CA GLN A 147 -12.69 -35.85 16.51
C GLN A 147 -13.26 -37.29 16.55
N PRO A 148 -13.38 -37.90 17.75
CA PRO A 148 -13.92 -39.26 17.89
C PRO A 148 -15.36 -39.43 17.37
N ASP A 149 -16.13 -38.34 17.28
CA ASP A 149 -17.48 -38.31 16.71
C ASP A 149 -17.49 -38.27 15.17
N GLY A 150 -16.32 -38.32 14.53
CA GLY A 150 -16.14 -38.26 13.08
C GLY A 150 -16.18 -36.85 12.49
N GLN A 151 -16.45 -35.82 13.29
CA GLN A 151 -16.44 -34.43 12.85
C GLN A 151 -15.02 -33.86 12.85
N ARG A 152 -14.82 -32.76 12.13
CA ARG A 152 -13.56 -32.00 12.17
C ARG A 152 -13.75 -30.71 12.95
N ALA A 153 -12.85 -30.45 13.88
CA ALA A 153 -12.85 -29.23 14.65
C ALA A 153 -11.57 -28.42 14.39
N ALA A 154 -11.72 -27.13 14.15
CA ALA A 154 -10.60 -26.19 14.08
C ALA A 154 -9.97 -26.02 15.47
N ARG A 155 -8.63 -25.99 15.51
CA ARG A 155 -7.82 -25.86 16.72
C ARG A 155 -6.57 -25.05 16.39
N LEU A 156 -6.27 -24.07 17.24
CA LEU A 156 -4.98 -23.41 17.22
C LEU A 156 -3.93 -24.28 17.94
N LEU A 157 -2.81 -24.50 17.27
CA LEU A 157 -1.63 -25.15 17.83
C LEU A 157 -0.43 -24.22 17.67
N CYS A 158 0.30 -23.96 18.75
CA CYS A 158 1.54 -23.20 18.68
C CYS A 158 2.73 -24.13 18.88
N ALA A 159 3.74 -23.99 18.04
CA ALA A 159 4.94 -24.81 18.07
C ALA A 159 6.19 -23.93 18.03
N GLN A 160 7.14 -24.21 18.91
CA GLN A 160 8.46 -23.63 18.88
C GLN A 160 9.36 -24.43 17.94
N VAL A 161 10.07 -23.73 17.07
CA VAL A 161 11.04 -24.25 16.11
C VAL A 161 12.43 -23.76 16.51
N ALA A 162 13.37 -24.68 16.66
CA ALA A 162 14.78 -24.38 16.87
C ALA A 162 15.57 -24.70 15.60
N MET A 163 16.29 -23.71 15.08
CA MET A 163 17.00 -23.82 13.80
C MET A 163 18.33 -23.07 13.82
N ALA A 164 19.25 -23.50 12.96
CA ALA A 164 20.54 -22.87 12.77
C ALA A 164 20.78 -22.60 11.27
N GLY A 165 21.51 -21.52 10.97
CA GLY A 165 21.81 -21.12 9.60
C GLY A 165 21.99 -19.62 9.42
N THR A 166 22.59 -19.24 8.29
CA THR A 166 22.82 -17.86 7.87
C THR A 166 22.60 -17.73 6.36
N GLU A 167 22.35 -16.52 5.86
CA GLU A 167 22.35 -16.21 4.42
C GLU A 167 21.36 -17.05 3.57
N GLY A 168 20.18 -17.36 4.11
CA GLY A 168 19.10 -18.03 3.36
C GLY A 168 19.19 -19.56 3.34
N ALA A 169 20.15 -20.16 4.02
CA ALA A 169 20.20 -21.60 4.28
C ALA A 169 19.95 -21.87 5.77
N TYR A 170 18.92 -22.66 6.07
CA TYR A 170 18.57 -23.04 7.44
C TYR A 170 18.40 -24.54 7.58
N SER A 171 18.70 -25.05 8.77
CA SER A 171 18.49 -26.43 9.17
C SER A 171 17.78 -26.48 10.52
N ALA A 172 16.75 -27.32 10.64
CA ALA A 172 16.14 -27.59 11.93
C ALA A 172 17.12 -28.36 12.80
N THR A 173 17.18 -28.01 14.07
CA THR A 173 18.02 -28.67 15.07
C THR A 173 17.23 -29.68 15.91
N ALA A 174 15.89 -29.62 15.87
CA ALA A 174 14.98 -30.52 16.55
C ALA A 174 13.59 -30.48 15.89
N LEU A 175 12.74 -31.47 16.21
CA LEU A 175 11.31 -31.44 15.87
C LEU A 175 10.62 -30.23 16.53
N PRO A 176 9.55 -29.67 15.92
CA PRO A 176 8.78 -28.62 16.55
C PRO A 176 8.20 -29.07 17.89
N SER A 177 8.28 -28.20 18.89
CA SER A 177 7.80 -28.48 20.25
C SER A 177 6.50 -27.72 20.52
N PRO A 178 5.38 -28.40 20.86
CA PRO A 178 4.15 -27.70 21.23
C PRO A 178 4.37 -26.76 22.43
N VAL A 179 3.90 -25.53 22.31
CA VAL A 179 3.95 -24.50 23.36
C VAL A 179 2.59 -23.83 23.53
N ALA A 180 2.40 -23.10 24.62
CA ALA A 180 1.18 -22.33 24.83
C ALA A 180 1.05 -21.23 23.78
N CYS A 181 -0.12 -21.14 23.14
CA CYS A 181 -0.44 -20.01 22.28
C CYS A 181 -0.65 -18.72 23.09
N PRO A 182 -0.37 -17.53 22.48
CA PRO A 182 -0.78 -16.26 23.06
C PRO A 182 -2.27 -16.29 23.40
N ARG A 183 -2.61 -15.82 24.59
CA ARG A 183 -4.01 -15.75 25.03
C ARG A 183 -4.62 -14.44 24.56
N THR A 184 -5.88 -14.50 24.16
CA THR A 184 -6.70 -13.30 23.95
C THR A 184 -6.80 -12.53 25.27
N GLY A 185 -6.48 -11.24 25.22
CA GLY A 185 -6.62 -10.33 26.35
C GLY A 185 -8.09 -10.03 26.68
N ALA A 186 -8.33 -9.35 27.80
CA ALA A 186 -9.65 -8.80 28.10
C ALA A 186 -10.05 -7.73 27.07
N ALA A 187 -11.35 -7.56 26.87
CA ALA A 187 -11.87 -6.47 26.05
C ALA A 187 -11.40 -5.10 26.59
N VAL A 188 -11.05 -4.19 25.69
CA VAL A 188 -10.63 -2.83 26.03
C VAL A 188 -11.80 -1.89 25.83
N ALA A 189 -12.01 -0.97 26.78
CA ALA A 189 -13.02 0.07 26.65
C ALA A 189 -12.57 1.13 25.62
N LEU A 190 -13.48 1.53 24.73
CA LEU A 190 -13.25 2.54 23.71
C LEU A 190 -13.82 3.89 24.16
N ALA A 191 -13.20 4.99 23.76
CA ALA A 191 -13.60 6.34 24.15
C ALA A 191 -14.65 6.96 23.22
N TYR A 192 -15.75 6.25 22.93
CA TYR A 192 -16.83 6.75 22.06
C TYR A 192 -18.16 6.71 22.81
N ASP A 193 -18.26 7.48 23.88
CA ASP A 193 -19.37 7.39 24.83
C ASP A 193 -20.67 8.00 24.30
N GLU A 194 -20.57 8.92 23.33
CA GLU A 194 -21.69 9.70 22.84
C GLU A 194 -22.39 9.01 21.66
N ALA A 195 -23.72 8.89 21.72
CA ALA A 195 -24.50 8.34 20.62
C ALA A 195 -24.65 9.38 19.51
N GLY A 196 -24.24 9.02 18.29
CA GLY A 196 -24.47 9.80 17.08
C GLY A 196 -25.80 9.43 16.42
N GLU A 197 -26.36 10.35 15.63
CA GLU A 197 -27.55 10.09 14.81
C GLU A 197 -27.13 9.56 13.43
N PRO A 198 -27.44 8.31 13.05
CA PRO A 198 -27.09 7.75 11.74
C PRO A 198 -27.69 8.54 10.56
N ALA A 199 -28.89 9.11 10.75
CA ALA A 199 -29.56 9.95 9.77
C ALA A 199 -29.16 11.44 9.87
N GLY A 200 -28.38 11.83 10.89
CA GLY A 200 -27.89 13.19 11.07
C GLY A 200 -26.73 13.54 10.14
N PRO A 201 -26.25 14.79 10.13
CA PRO A 201 -25.26 15.25 9.15
C PRO A 201 -23.91 14.52 9.17
N ILE A 202 -23.45 14.07 10.35
CA ILE A 202 -22.27 13.21 10.48
C ILE A 202 -22.56 11.84 9.83
N GLY A 203 -23.66 11.20 10.21
CA GLY A 203 -24.05 9.88 9.70
C GLY A 203 -24.32 9.85 8.20
N GLN A 204 -24.87 10.92 7.62
CA GLN A 204 -25.02 11.07 6.17
C GLN A 204 -23.67 11.16 5.44
N SER A 205 -22.71 11.91 6.01
CA SER A 205 -21.35 11.98 5.44
C SER A 205 -20.65 10.63 5.51
N VAL A 206 -20.75 9.93 6.64
CA VAL A 206 -20.22 8.57 6.83
C VAL A 206 -20.87 7.58 5.86
N THR A 207 -22.19 7.61 5.71
CA THR A 207 -22.93 6.71 4.81
C THR A 207 -22.50 6.91 3.36
N GLY A 208 -22.43 8.17 2.91
CA GLY A 208 -21.97 8.50 1.57
C GLY A 208 -20.52 8.10 1.33
N PHE A 209 -19.64 8.36 2.30
CA PHE A 209 -18.25 7.93 2.26
C PHE A 209 -18.11 6.41 2.15
N LEU A 210 -18.73 5.63 3.04
CA LEU A 210 -18.61 4.18 3.03
C LEU A 210 -19.26 3.56 1.78
N GLY A 211 -20.36 4.13 1.28
CA GLY A 211 -20.94 3.73 0.00
C GLY A 211 -19.98 3.93 -1.17
N ALA A 212 -19.31 5.09 -1.25
CA ALA A 212 -18.31 5.35 -2.28
C ALA A 212 -17.04 4.52 -2.10
N TYR A 213 -16.57 4.36 -0.86
CA TYR A 213 -15.30 3.72 -0.52
C TYR A 213 -15.35 2.19 -0.64
N LEU A 214 -16.40 1.55 -0.13
CA LEU A 214 -16.52 0.09 -0.07
C LEU A 214 -17.37 -0.51 -1.18
N ALA A 215 -18.35 0.23 -1.68
CA ALA A 215 -19.28 -0.25 -2.70
C ALA A 215 -19.14 0.44 -4.06
N GLY A 216 -18.20 1.38 -4.20
CA GLY A 216 -17.99 2.13 -5.43
C GLY A 216 -19.19 2.98 -5.84
N GLN A 217 -20.08 3.31 -4.90
CA GLN A 217 -21.31 4.06 -5.18
C GLN A 217 -21.08 5.57 -5.08
N GLY A 218 -21.24 6.28 -6.19
CA GLY A 218 -21.07 7.73 -6.23
C GLY A 218 -19.61 8.17 -6.37
N GLN A 219 -19.30 9.36 -5.86
CA GLN A 219 -17.98 9.99 -5.98
C GLN A 219 -17.37 10.18 -4.59
N LEU A 220 -16.23 9.52 -4.33
CA LEU A 220 -15.55 9.53 -3.04
C LEU A 220 -15.14 10.95 -2.63
N GLU A 221 -14.69 11.75 -3.60
CA GLU A 221 -14.17 13.11 -3.47
C GLU A 221 -15.18 14.08 -2.84
N ARG A 222 -16.48 13.75 -2.90
CA ARG A 222 -17.55 14.57 -2.28
C ARG A 222 -17.58 14.47 -0.77
N PHE A 223 -17.08 13.37 -0.23
CA PHE A 223 -17.16 13.05 1.19
C PHE A 223 -15.82 13.21 1.90
N VAL A 224 -14.71 13.31 1.18
CA VAL A 224 -13.37 13.44 1.77
C VAL A 224 -12.88 14.89 1.82
N SER A 225 -12.08 15.22 2.83
CA SER A 225 -11.45 16.53 2.96
C SER A 225 -10.39 16.75 1.86
N PRO A 226 -10.19 17.99 1.38
CA PRO A 226 -9.11 18.28 0.45
C PRO A 226 -7.74 17.86 1.01
N GLY A 227 -6.95 17.15 0.21
CA GLY A 227 -5.64 16.66 0.62
C GLY A 227 -5.65 15.37 1.45
N ALA A 228 -6.83 14.85 1.82
CA ALA A 228 -6.93 13.50 2.38
C ALA A 228 -6.56 12.47 1.30
N SER A 229 -5.65 11.55 1.65
CA SER A 229 -5.25 10.45 0.76
C SER A 229 -5.96 9.17 1.20
N LEU A 230 -7.12 8.90 0.59
CA LEU A 230 -7.93 7.72 0.85
C LEU A 230 -8.17 7.01 -0.48
N ALA A 231 -7.53 5.86 -0.66
CA ALA A 231 -7.70 5.04 -1.85
C ALA A 231 -8.74 3.92 -1.57
N PRO A 232 -9.84 3.82 -2.32
CA PRO A 232 -10.82 2.76 -2.13
C PRO A 232 -10.22 1.41 -2.54
N PRO A 233 -10.60 0.29 -1.88
CA PRO A 233 -10.23 -1.05 -2.32
C PRO A 233 -10.71 -1.32 -3.75
N GLN A 234 -9.90 -2.02 -4.54
CA GLN A 234 -10.20 -2.35 -5.94
C GLN A 234 -9.99 -3.84 -6.23
N PRO A 235 -10.98 -4.56 -6.79
CA PRO A 235 -12.36 -4.09 -7.05
C PRO A 235 -13.13 -3.79 -5.75
N ALA A 236 -14.27 -3.09 -5.86
CA ALA A 236 -15.14 -2.81 -4.71
C ALA A 236 -15.57 -4.14 -4.05
N PRO A 237 -15.28 -4.35 -2.75
CA PRO A 237 -15.54 -5.64 -2.09
C PRO A 237 -17.03 -5.89 -1.82
N PHE A 238 -17.85 -4.83 -1.79
CA PHE A 238 -19.26 -4.91 -1.46
C PHE A 238 -20.13 -4.27 -2.53
N ALA A 239 -21.40 -4.66 -2.58
CA ALA A 239 -22.42 -4.08 -3.44
C ALA A 239 -23.16 -2.93 -2.77
N ALA A 240 -23.27 -2.92 -1.43
CA ALA A 240 -23.88 -1.84 -0.65
C ALA A 240 -23.35 -1.79 0.79
N VAL A 241 -23.54 -0.66 1.47
CA VAL A 241 -23.24 -0.48 2.90
C VAL A 241 -24.42 0.20 3.60
N GLN A 242 -24.76 -0.26 4.79
CA GLN A 242 -25.83 0.29 5.63
C GLN A 242 -25.26 0.65 7.00
N LEU A 243 -25.42 1.90 7.42
CA LEU A 243 -25.00 2.35 8.74
C LEU A 243 -25.95 1.81 9.81
N VAL A 244 -25.41 1.10 10.81
CA VAL A 244 -26.19 0.46 11.89
C VAL A 244 -26.08 1.27 13.18
N GLU A 245 -24.86 1.61 13.59
CA GLU A 245 -24.60 2.44 14.77
C GLU A 245 -23.53 3.48 14.45
N LEU A 246 -23.66 4.66 15.06
CA LEU A 246 -22.68 5.73 15.01
C LEU A 246 -22.46 6.21 16.45
N ARG A 247 -21.20 6.23 16.88
CA ARG A 247 -20.79 6.81 18.16
C ARG A 247 -19.72 7.87 17.95
N THR A 248 -19.72 8.92 18.76
CA THR A 248 -18.73 10.00 18.71
C THR A 248 -17.89 10.00 19.99
N HIS A 249 -16.63 10.39 19.88
CA HIS A 249 -15.81 10.70 21.05
C HIS A 249 -16.21 12.06 21.64
N GLU A 250 -16.37 13.05 20.77
CA GLU A 250 -16.77 14.39 21.14
C GLU A 250 -18.27 14.44 21.46
N LYS A 251 -18.59 15.21 22.49
CA LYS A 251 -19.94 15.58 22.85
C LYS A 251 -20.36 16.83 22.08
N PHE A 252 -21.59 16.81 21.56
CA PHE A 252 -22.21 17.95 20.90
C PHE A 252 -23.41 18.45 21.69
N GLU A 253 -23.54 19.76 21.81
CA GLU A 253 -24.80 20.36 22.22
C GLU A 253 -25.87 20.14 21.13
N PRO A 254 -27.17 20.11 21.48
CA PRO A 254 -28.25 19.91 20.51
C PRO A 254 -28.14 20.85 19.31
N GLY A 255 -28.12 20.28 18.10
CA GLY A 255 -28.02 21.03 16.84
C GLY A 255 -26.61 21.49 16.44
N GLN A 256 -25.61 21.40 17.32
CA GLN A 256 -24.22 21.79 17.01
C GLN A 256 -23.64 20.93 15.88
N ALA A 257 -23.88 19.62 15.91
CA ALA A 257 -23.44 18.71 14.85
C ALA A 257 -24.10 19.00 13.49
N ALA A 258 -25.25 19.69 13.47
CA ALA A 258 -25.95 20.04 12.23
C ALA A 258 -25.46 21.35 11.61
N ARG A 259 -24.78 22.20 12.38
CA ARG A 259 -24.19 23.46 11.92
C ARG A 259 -22.78 23.60 12.51
N PRO A 260 -21.85 22.71 12.12
CA PRO A 260 -20.52 22.73 12.70
C PRO A 260 -19.74 23.96 12.24
N LEU A 261 -18.88 24.48 13.12
CA LEU A 261 -17.94 25.53 12.76
C LEU A 261 -16.82 24.92 11.91
N ASP A 262 -16.36 25.66 10.90
CA ASP A 262 -15.24 25.21 10.06
C ASP A 262 -14.00 24.91 10.91
N GLY A 263 -13.35 23.78 10.61
CA GLY A 263 -12.22 23.26 11.37
C GLY A 263 -12.60 22.43 12.61
N THR A 264 -13.88 22.32 12.98
CA THR A 264 -14.32 21.40 14.04
C THR A 264 -14.00 19.97 13.61
N ALA A 265 -13.33 19.21 14.49
CA ALA A 265 -13.04 17.80 14.26
C ALA A 265 -13.96 16.91 15.11
N VAL A 266 -14.25 15.71 14.62
CA VAL A 266 -14.96 14.66 15.36
C VAL A 266 -14.35 13.30 15.04
N HIS A 267 -14.15 12.48 16.06
CA HIS A 267 -13.78 11.09 15.93
C HIS A 267 -15.03 10.23 16.10
N VAL A 268 -15.26 9.34 15.14
CA VAL A 268 -16.42 8.46 15.15
C VAL A 268 -16.01 7.00 15.14
N LEU A 269 -16.78 6.20 15.86
CA LEU A 269 -16.82 4.75 15.71
C LEU A 269 -18.11 4.41 14.98
N VAL A 270 -17.97 3.71 13.86
CA VAL A 270 -19.04 3.35 12.95
C VAL A 270 -19.19 1.85 12.96
N HIS A 271 -20.40 1.36 13.24
CA HIS A 271 -20.79 -0.01 12.98
C HIS A 271 -21.70 -0.04 11.75
N ALA A 272 -21.34 -0.80 10.73
CA ALA A 272 -22.09 -0.88 9.49
C ALA A 272 -22.27 -2.33 9.03
N ALA A 273 -23.32 -2.57 8.25
CA ALA A 273 -23.54 -3.82 7.53
C ALA A 273 -23.12 -3.63 6.07
N ALA A 274 -22.08 -4.35 5.64
CA ALA A 274 -21.61 -4.37 4.27
C ALA A 274 -22.20 -5.60 3.55
N VAL A 275 -22.89 -5.36 2.43
CA VAL A 275 -23.62 -6.40 1.69
C VAL A 275 -22.87 -6.72 0.40
N ASP A 276 -22.51 -7.98 0.19
CA ASP A 276 -21.82 -8.43 -1.01
C ASP A 276 -22.77 -8.60 -2.22
N ALA A 277 -22.20 -8.94 -3.38
CA ALA A 277 -22.97 -9.15 -4.62
C ALA A 277 -23.95 -10.34 -4.55
N THR A 278 -23.80 -11.23 -3.59
CA THR A 278 -24.69 -12.37 -3.34
C THR A 278 -25.76 -12.07 -2.29
N GLY A 279 -25.78 -10.85 -1.76
CA GLY A 279 -26.72 -10.41 -0.73
C GLY A 279 -26.33 -10.83 0.70
N GLN A 280 -25.13 -11.38 0.92
CA GLN A 280 -24.67 -11.72 2.26
C GLN A 280 -24.20 -10.46 2.99
N SER A 281 -24.60 -10.34 4.25
CA SER A 281 -24.28 -9.19 5.10
C SER A 281 -23.12 -9.53 6.04
N THR A 282 -22.10 -8.69 6.03
CA THR A 282 -20.94 -8.77 6.93
C THR A 282 -20.86 -7.48 7.77
N PRO A 283 -20.80 -7.57 9.12
CA PRO A 283 -20.56 -6.39 9.94
C PRO A 283 -19.14 -5.87 9.74
N VAL A 284 -19.00 -4.55 9.64
CA VAL A 284 -17.71 -3.85 9.54
C VAL A 284 -17.68 -2.68 10.49
N ASP A 285 -16.55 -2.49 11.16
CA ASP A 285 -16.31 -1.34 12.03
C ASP A 285 -15.29 -0.39 11.39
N TYR A 286 -15.57 0.91 11.48
CA TYR A 286 -14.67 1.95 11.03
C TYR A 286 -14.48 3.01 12.11
N THR A 287 -13.23 3.37 12.33
CA THR A 287 -12.86 4.55 13.12
C THR A 287 -12.46 5.65 12.15
N LEU A 288 -13.17 6.78 12.19
CA LEU A 288 -12.96 7.87 11.24
C LEU A 288 -12.74 9.19 11.98
N THR A 289 -11.85 10.01 11.44
CA THR A 289 -11.77 11.43 11.80
C THR A 289 -12.49 12.24 10.72
N LEU A 290 -13.50 13.01 11.10
CA LEU A 290 -14.17 13.97 10.22
C LEU A 290 -13.80 15.40 10.62
N VAL A 291 -13.75 16.30 9.65
CA VAL A 291 -13.54 17.73 9.84
C VAL A 291 -14.65 18.50 9.14
N ALA A 292 -15.19 19.50 9.83
CA ALA A 292 -16.20 20.39 9.30
C ALA A 292 -15.58 21.44 8.38
N ARG A 293 -16.20 21.64 7.20
CA ARG A 293 -15.84 22.66 6.23
C ARG A 293 -17.06 23.13 5.46
N ALA A 294 -17.25 24.44 5.35
CA ALA A 294 -18.41 25.04 4.71
C ALA A 294 -19.74 24.46 5.24
N GLY A 295 -19.83 24.25 6.55
CA GLY A 295 -21.03 23.75 7.22
C GLY A 295 -21.38 22.28 6.96
N ARG A 296 -20.47 21.49 6.37
CA ARG A 296 -20.63 20.03 6.20
C ARG A 296 -19.44 19.26 6.78
N TRP A 297 -19.70 18.02 7.15
CA TRP A 297 -18.66 17.10 7.61
C TRP A 297 -18.01 16.40 6.43
N GLU A 298 -16.68 16.38 6.42
CA GLU A 298 -15.87 15.63 5.46
C GLU A 298 -14.98 14.64 6.20
N ILE A 299 -14.76 13.47 5.63
CA ILE A 299 -13.84 12.45 6.15
C ILE A 299 -12.42 12.91 5.85
N ASN A 300 -11.64 13.09 6.91
CA ASN A 300 -10.24 13.47 6.82
C ASN A 300 -9.32 12.24 6.82
N ARG A 301 -9.65 11.19 7.60
CA ARG A 301 -8.94 9.90 7.56
C ARG A 301 -9.78 8.72 8.05
N ILE A 302 -9.34 7.52 7.68
CA ILE A 302 -9.62 6.29 8.40
C ILE A 302 -8.54 6.14 9.48
N ASP A 303 -8.94 6.11 10.74
CA ASP A 303 -8.02 5.96 11.86
C ASP A 303 -7.50 4.52 11.93
N PRO A 304 -6.20 4.30 12.16
CA PRO A 304 -5.61 2.95 12.19
C PRO A 304 -6.03 2.13 13.42
N ALA A 305 -6.56 2.79 14.45
CA ALA A 305 -7.09 2.16 15.66
C ALA A 305 -8.14 3.07 16.31
N PRO A 306 -9.12 2.51 17.05
CA PRO A 306 -10.05 3.30 17.84
C PRO A 306 -9.35 4.03 18.98
N LEU A 307 -9.94 5.15 19.39
CA LEU A 307 -9.58 5.79 20.65
C LEU A 307 -9.91 4.86 21.82
N LEU A 308 -8.94 4.63 22.69
CA LEU A 308 -9.13 3.86 23.92
C LEU A 308 -9.57 4.80 25.04
N ALA A 309 -10.45 4.31 25.91
CA ALA A 309 -10.76 5.01 27.14
C ALA A 309 -9.49 5.16 27.98
N GLY A 310 -9.29 6.34 28.58
CA GLY A 310 -8.20 6.56 29.54
C GLY A 310 -8.32 5.57 30.71
N ARG A 311 -7.18 5.04 31.17
CA ARG A 311 -7.14 4.27 32.43
C ARG A 311 -7.19 5.20 33.62
#